data_AF-A0A2H3TPA8-F1
#
_entry.id   AF-A0A2H3TPA8-F1
#
_cell.length_a   1.000
_cell.length_b   1.000
_cell.length_c   1.000
_cell.angle_alpha   90.00
_cell.angle_beta   90.00
_cell.angle_gamma   90.00
#
_symmetry.space_group_name_H-M   'P 1'
#
loop_
_entity.id
_entity.type
_entity.pdbx_description
1 polymer ?
#
loop_
_entity_poly.entity_id
_entity_poly.type
_entity_poly.pdbx_seq_one_letter_code
_entity_poly.pdbx_strand_id
1 'polypeptide(L)'
;MAFIQELPNELILMLVADMPLSAFAALRQTSKRFNEVTIVTFGRRFFHTRNIMLHEKSVQNLDSIAKHPVFASCVRKVGFSPTRMKSDWYGFEEECEARRHYGGEDNIEL
;
A
#
# COMPACT_ATOMS: atom_id res chain seq x y z
N MET A 1 -23.40 -15.41 -18.48
CA MET A 1 -22.77 -14.40 -17.60
C MET A 1 -21.30 -14.71 -17.56
N ALA A 2 -20.43 -13.78 -17.97
CA ALA A 2 -18.98 -13.98 -17.85
C ALA A 2 -18.55 -13.54 -16.45
N PHE A 3 -17.82 -14.38 -15.74
CA PHE A 3 -17.33 -14.04 -14.42
C PHE A 3 -16.03 -13.24 -14.54
N ILE A 4 -15.82 -12.27 -13.64
CA ILE A 4 -14.56 -11.50 -13.61
C ILE A 4 -13.32 -12.40 -13.45
N GLN A 5 -13.50 -13.59 -12.87
CA GLN A 5 -12.47 -14.63 -12.72
C GLN A 5 -12.13 -15.37 -14.02
N GLU A 6 -12.87 -15.16 -15.11
CA GLU A 6 -12.63 -15.78 -16.42
C GLU A 6 -11.97 -14.79 -17.39
N LEU A 7 -11.85 -13.52 -17.02
CA LEU A 7 -11.21 -12.51 -17.85
C LEU A 7 -9.72 -12.82 -18.04
N PRO A 8 -9.14 -12.56 -19.23
CA PRO A 8 -7.71 -12.55 -19.45
C PRO A 8 -6.97 -11.61 -18.48
N ASN A 9 -5.70 -11.88 -18.23
CA ASN A 9 -4.89 -11.12 -17.28
C ASN A 9 -4.78 -9.65 -17.67
N GLU A 10 -4.73 -9.36 -18.97
CA GLU A 10 -4.66 -8.02 -19.53
C GLU A 10 -5.90 -7.19 -19.16
N LEU A 11 -7.09 -7.79 -19.25
CA LEU A 11 -8.33 -7.10 -18.89
C LEU A 11 -8.42 -6.88 -17.37
N ILE A 12 -7.95 -7.82 -16.56
CA ILE A 12 -7.84 -7.64 -15.10
C ILE A 12 -6.91 -6.46 -14.80
N LEU A 13 -5.76 -6.38 -15.47
CA LEU A 13 -4.79 -5.31 -15.29
C LEU A 13 -5.35 -3.94 -15.71
N MET A 14 -6.14 -3.89 -16.79
CA MET A 14 -6.85 -2.68 -17.20
C MET A 14 -7.88 -2.22 -16.16
N LEU A 15 -8.67 -3.16 -15.61
CA LEU A 15 -9.66 -2.83 -14.58
C LEU A 15 -9.03 -2.24 -13.31
N VAL A 16 -7.89 -2.77 -12.88
CA VAL A 16 -7.22 -2.32 -11.66
C VAL A 16 -6.32 -1.09 -11.86
N ALA A 17 -6.12 -0.64 -13.10
CA ALA A 17 -5.30 0.54 -13.38
C ALA A 17 -5.89 1.79 -12.71
N ASP A 18 -7.20 1.99 -12.86
CA ASP A 18 -7.92 3.18 -12.39
C ASP A 18 -8.70 2.95 -11.09
N MET A 19 -8.71 1.72 -10.58
CA MET A 19 -9.43 1.38 -9.34
C MET A 19 -8.84 2.11 -8.13
N PRO A 20 -9.64 2.68 -7.21
CA PRO A 20 -9.15 3.24 -5.95
C PRO A 20 -8.29 2.22 -5.18
N LEU A 21 -7.26 2.69 -4.49
CA LEU A 21 -6.28 1.81 -3.84
C LEU A 21 -6.91 0.90 -2.78
N SER A 22 -7.93 1.39 -2.07
CA SER A 22 -8.72 0.63 -1.09
C SER A 22 -9.49 -0.53 -1.75
N ALA A 23 -10.23 -0.25 -2.81
CA ALA A 23 -10.96 -1.25 -3.59
C ALA A 23 -10.00 -2.26 -4.25
N PHE A 24 -8.86 -1.79 -4.75
CA PHE A 24 -7.84 -2.65 -5.35
C PHE A 24 -7.21 -3.59 -4.30
N ALA A 25 -6.90 -3.08 -3.10
CA ALA A 25 -6.44 -3.91 -2.00
C ALA A 25 -7.47 -4.96 -1.59
N ALA A 26 -8.76 -4.60 -1.53
CA ALA A 26 -9.84 -5.53 -1.24
C ALA A 26 -9.97 -6.61 -2.32
N LEU A 27 -9.93 -6.25 -3.61
CA LEU A 27 -9.99 -7.20 -4.72
C LEU A 27 -8.88 -8.25 -4.62
N ARG A 28 -7.65 -7.84 -4.29
CA ARG A 28 -6.50 -8.74 -4.11
C ARG A 28 -6.66 -9.76 -2.98
N GLN A 29 -7.56 -9.51 -2.03
CA GLN A 29 -7.86 -10.44 -0.94
C GLN A 29 -8.95 -11.46 -1.31
N THR A 30 -9.71 -11.22 -2.39
CA THR A 30 -10.79 -12.12 -2.80
C THR A 30 -10.31 -13.40 -3.49
N SER A 31 -9.15 -13.38 -4.14
CA SER A 31 -8.62 -14.51 -4.91
C SER A 31 -7.10 -14.48 -5.04
N LYS A 32 -6.47 -15.66 -4.96
CA LYS A 32 -5.03 -15.84 -5.24
C LYS A 32 -4.67 -15.38 -6.65
N ARG A 33 -5.51 -15.68 -7.64
CA ARG A 33 -5.29 -15.26 -9.04
C ARG A 33 -5.19 -13.74 -9.16
N PHE A 34 -6.15 -13.01 -8.58
CA PHE A 34 -6.10 -11.54 -8.60
C PHE A 34 -4.89 -11.01 -7.85
N ASN A 35 -4.52 -11.63 -6.74
CA ASN A 35 -3.31 -11.26 -6.01
C ASN A 35 -2.06 -11.38 -6.88
N GLU A 36 -1.87 -12.53 -7.52
CA GLU A 36 -0.70 -12.85 -8.35
C GLU A 36 -0.64 -11.98 -9.60
N VAL A 37 -1.72 -11.92 -10.39
CA VAL A 37 -1.77 -11.16 -11.65
C VAL A 37 -1.47 -9.68 -11.41
N THR A 38 -1.93 -9.13 -10.30
CA THR A 38 -1.86 -7.69 -10.05
C THR A 38 -0.73 -7.28 -9.11
N ILE A 39 0.14 -8.21 -8.68
CA ILE A 39 1.15 -7.95 -7.63
C ILE A 39 2.11 -6.82 -7.99
N VAL A 40 2.56 -6.75 -9.24
CA VAL A 40 3.47 -5.69 -9.70
C VAL A 40 2.75 -4.36 -9.80
N THR A 41 1.53 -4.33 -10.34
CA THR A 41 0.72 -3.10 -10.45
C THR A 41 0.39 -2.54 -9.08
N PHE A 42 -0.01 -3.39 -8.14
CA PHE A 42 -0.22 -3.00 -6.75
C PHE A 42 1.08 -2.50 -6.12
N GLY A 43 2.18 -3.23 -6.32
CA GLY A 43 3.52 -2.83 -5.91
C GLY A 43 3.86 -1.40 -6.31
N ARG A 44 3.72 -1.11 -7.62
CA ARG A 44 4.02 0.20 -8.19
C ARG A 44 3.08 1.31 -7.74
N ARG A 45 1.82 1.02 -7.43
CA ARG A 45 0.86 2.04 -6.96
C ARG A 45 0.99 2.33 -5.47
N PHE A 46 1.15 1.28 -4.65
CA PHE A 46 1.17 1.38 -3.19
C PHE A 46 2.57 1.67 -2.62
N PHE A 47 3.62 1.05 -3.20
CA PHE A 47 4.97 1.09 -2.62
C PHE A 47 5.90 2.08 -3.31
N HIS A 48 5.45 2.83 -4.32
CA HIS A 48 6.29 3.79 -5.06
C HIS A 48 7.06 4.73 -4.12
N THR A 49 6.33 5.31 -3.18
CA THR A 49 6.86 6.18 -2.13
C THR A 49 6.49 5.57 -0.79
N ARG A 50 7.50 5.27 0.04
CA ARG A 50 7.29 4.78 1.40
C ARG A 50 7.79 5.80 2.41
N ASN A 51 6.85 6.43 3.10
CA ASN A 51 7.15 7.26 4.25
C ASN A 51 7.30 6.36 5.48
N ILE A 52 8.42 6.50 6.17
CA ILE A 52 8.70 5.81 7.42
C ILE A 52 8.78 6.79 8.58
N MET A 53 8.43 6.29 9.75
CA MET A 53 8.69 6.95 11.02
C MET A 53 10.04 6.50 11.55
N LEU A 54 10.72 7.35 12.30
CA LEU A 54 11.92 6.99 13.05
C LEU A 54 11.55 6.18 14.30
N HIS A 55 10.92 5.03 14.07
CA HIS A 55 10.49 4.08 15.08
C HIS A 55 10.82 2.66 14.60
N GLU A 56 11.24 1.80 15.51
CA GLU A 56 11.74 0.45 15.22
C GLU A 56 10.79 -0.35 14.31
N LYS A 57 9.49 -0.44 14.68
CA LYS A 57 8.47 -1.15 13.88
C LYS A 57 8.34 -0.60 12.45
N SER A 58 8.49 0.70 12.26
CA SER A 58 8.41 1.31 10.91
C SER A 58 9.62 0.94 10.06
N VAL A 59 10.80 0.86 10.66
CA VAL A 59 12.03 0.44 9.98
C VAL A 59 12.00 -1.05 9.67
N GLN A 60 11.51 -1.89 10.59
CA GLN A 60 11.30 -3.33 10.36
C GLN A 60 10.31 -3.62 9.22
N ASN A 61 9.26 -2.79 9.09
CA ASN A 61 8.34 -2.89 7.95
C ASN A 61 9.06 -2.57 6.63
N LEU A 62 9.90 -1.52 6.61
CA LEU A 62 10.70 -1.20 5.43
C LEU A 62 11.68 -2.33 5.07
N ASP A 63 12.34 -2.93 6.06
CA ASP A 63 13.21 -4.10 5.86
C ASP A 63 12.42 -5.30 5.29
N SER A 64 11.21 -5.56 5.78
CA SER A 64 10.32 -6.60 5.27
C SER A 64 9.93 -6.36 3.80
N ILE A 65 9.66 -5.10 3.43
CA ILE A 65 9.38 -4.70 2.04
C ILE A 65 10.62 -4.90 1.16
N ALA A 66 11.80 -4.52 1.65
CA ALA A 66 13.07 -4.65 0.95
C ALA A 66 13.47 -6.12 0.69
N LYS A 67 13.01 -7.04 1.53
CA LYS A 67 13.22 -8.50 1.35
C LYS A 67 12.16 -9.15 0.46
N HIS A 68 11.06 -8.47 0.13
CA HIS A 68 9.99 -9.06 -0.69
C HIS A 68 10.40 -9.11 -2.17
N PRO A 69 10.30 -10.28 -2.85
CA PRO A 69 10.84 -10.50 -4.19
C PRO A 69 10.27 -9.56 -5.25
N VAL A 70 9.04 -9.08 -5.07
CA VAL A 70 8.40 -8.13 -5.99
C VAL A 70 8.47 -6.69 -5.47
N PHE A 71 8.21 -6.47 -4.17
CA PHE A 71 7.93 -5.12 -3.67
C PHE A 71 9.19 -4.29 -3.49
N ALA A 72 10.33 -4.95 -3.21
CA ALA A 72 11.63 -4.27 -3.16
C ALA A 72 11.89 -3.47 -4.44
N SER A 73 11.61 -4.07 -5.61
CA SER A 73 11.79 -3.42 -6.91
C SER A 73 10.78 -2.31 -7.22
N CYS A 74 9.67 -2.24 -6.47
CA CYS A 74 8.60 -1.27 -6.67
C CYS A 74 8.80 0.01 -5.85
N VAL A 75 9.64 -0.01 -4.82
CA VAL A 75 10.00 1.18 -4.05
C VAL A 75 10.94 2.04 -4.87
N ARG A 76 10.62 3.34 -4.99
CA ARG A 76 11.43 4.33 -5.71
C ARG A 76 11.88 5.47 -4.80
N LYS A 77 11.09 5.79 -3.78
CA LYS A 77 11.39 6.85 -2.81
C LYS A 77 11.13 6.35 -1.40
N VAL A 78 12.08 6.59 -0.51
CA VAL A 78 11.89 6.42 0.93
C VAL A 78 11.94 7.80 1.55
N GLY A 79 10.85 8.21 2.17
CA GLY A 79 10.72 9.48 2.86
C GLY A 79 10.72 9.29 4.37
N PHE A 80 11.15 10.32 5.09
CA PHE A 80 10.89 10.43 6.51
C PHE A 80 9.76 11.42 6.68
N SER A 81 8.68 11.00 7.34
CA SER A 81 7.62 11.95 7.69
C SER A 81 7.94 12.53 9.07
N PRO A 82 8.37 13.79 9.18
CA PRO A 82 8.58 14.43 10.47
C PRO A 82 7.20 14.74 11.08
N THR A 83 6.59 13.76 11.74
CA THR A 83 5.45 14.05 12.59
C THR A 83 6.01 14.69 13.87
N ARG A 84 5.71 15.97 14.09
CA ARG A 84 6.02 16.63 15.37
C ARG A 84 5.23 15.89 16.45
N MET A 85 5.94 15.11 17.27
CA MET A 85 5.34 14.46 18.43
C MET A 85 4.73 15.54 19.30
N LYS A 86 3.40 15.56 19.38
CA LYS A 86 2.69 16.35 20.38
C LYS A 86 2.84 15.63 21.72
N SER A 87 2.72 16.36 22.83
CA SER A 87 2.89 15.83 24.18
C SER A 87 1.87 14.74 24.55
N ASP A 88 0.82 14.57 23.76
CA ASP A 88 -0.23 13.55 23.82
C ASP A 88 0.07 12.34 22.90
N TRP A 89 1.34 12.08 22.56
CA TRP A 89 1.70 10.86 21.83
C TRP A 89 1.48 9.62 22.71
N TYR A 90 0.36 8.93 22.51
CA TYR A 90 -0.01 7.75 23.28
C TYR A 90 0.80 6.49 22.91
N GLY A 91 1.42 6.47 21.71
CA GLY A 91 2.26 5.37 21.27
C GLY A 91 2.26 5.18 19.75
N PHE A 92 3.14 4.31 19.25
CA PHE A 92 3.22 3.97 17.82
C PHE A 92 1.93 3.28 17.32
N GLU A 93 1.24 2.55 18.21
CA GLU A 93 0.05 1.78 17.89
C GLU A 93 -1.17 2.68 17.66
N GLU A 94 -1.47 3.63 18.55
CA GLU A 94 -2.60 4.55 18.33
C GLU A 94 -2.37 5.46 17.11
N GLU A 95 -1.13 5.87 16.83
CA GLU A 95 -0.81 6.64 15.64
C GLU A 95 -1.01 5.83 14.34
N CYS A 96 -0.71 4.52 14.38
CA CYS A 96 -1.02 3.62 13.27
C CYS A 96 -2.53 3.43 13.09
N GLU A 97 -3.29 3.35 14.19
CA GLU A 97 -4.76 3.26 14.16
C GLU A 97 -5.40 4.55 13.65
N ALA A 98 -4.94 5.70 14.11
CA ALA A 98 -5.38 7.01 13.62
C ALA A 98 -5.19 7.12 12.10
N ARG A 99 -4.05 6.66 11.57
CA ARG A 99 -3.78 6.65 10.12
C ARG A 99 -4.67 5.71 9.32
N ARG A 100 -5.20 4.65 9.91
CA ARG A 100 -6.22 3.81 9.25
C ARG A 100 -7.54 4.57 9.06
N HIS A 101 -7.83 5.54 9.92
CA HIS A 101 -9.04 6.38 9.82
C HIS A 101 -8.86 7.60 8.89
N TYR A 102 -7.64 8.11 8.69
CA TYR A 102 -7.35 9.17 7.71
C TYR A 102 -7.35 8.72 6.23
N GLY A 103 -7.69 7.46 5.94
CA GLY A 103 -7.79 6.94 4.56
C GLY A 103 -9.01 7.42 3.77
N GLY A 104 -9.64 8.52 4.19
CA GLY A 104 -10.75 9.16 3.50
C GLY A 104 -10.37 10.59 3.15
N GLU A 105 -10.06 10.79 1.87
CA GLU A 105 -10.02 12.08 1.16
C GLU A 105 -8.93 13.07 1.66
N ASP A 106 -8.25 13.68 0.69
CA ASP A 106 -7.40 14.85 0.81
C ASP A 106 -5.92 14.70 1.24
N ASN A 107 -5.09 15.04 0.24
CA ASN A 107 -3.81 15.74 0.34
C ASN A 107 -2.55 14.93 0.68
N ILE A 108 -2.06 14.25 -0.36
CA ILE A 108 -0.65 14.40 -0.74
C ILE A 108 -0.46 15.86 -1.16
N GLU A 109 -0.15 16.76 -0.22
CA GLU A 109 0.46 18.05 -0.54
C GLU A 109 1.93 18.03 -0.11
N LEU A 110 2.77 17.98 -1.16
CA LEU A 110 4.20 18.32 -1.29
C LEU A 110 5.22 17.62 -0.37
#